data_AF-A0A8T5S0J6-F1
#
_entry.id   AF-A0A8T5S0J6-F1
#
_cell.length_a   1.000
_cell.length_b   1.000
_cell.length_c   1.000
_cell.angle_alpha   90.00
_cell.angle_beta   90.00
_cell.angle_gamma   90.00
#
_symmetry.space_group_name_H-M   'P 1'
#
loop_
_entity.id
_entity.type
_entity.pdbx_description
1 polymer ?
#
loop_
_entity_poly.entity_id
_entity_poly.type
_entity_poly.pdbx_seq_one_letter_code
_entity_poly.pdbx_strand_id
1 'polypeptide(L)'
;PNISLQDLQVVNSLLLASGASIHEINTIRKHLSDFKGGNLAKKLYKSSKATLISIIISDVVGDKLDTIASGPSVPDTTTFNDAVEVLKKYNIYDKIPITVRTHLEEGLLDDRLETPKINNECFRNVHNYIVGSVKSAVEEVITFLDIQGFETHYFSNELVGEAEEFGRSLYKIISQELEERSRGNTSSKFTLIGTGELTVTIKGKGIGGRNQEMLLGFLDYMKEREIPYKFLILGANLDGIEGNSQAMGALVDNIVLNQIKKNDINVREFLENNNSNRFFKLVETEIVTGPTGCNVNDFVMVLLLHRNV
;
A
#
# COMPACT_ATOMS: atom_id res chain seq x y z
N PRO A 1 20.64 -18.96 -11.66
CA PRO A 1 20.33 -20.39 -11.41
C PRO A 1 19.71 -20.99 -12.68
N ASN A 2 19.83 -22.29 -12.90
CA ASN A 2 19.21 -22.95 -14.06
C ASN A 2 17.76 -23.34 -13.76
N ILE A 3 16.91 -22.34 -13.49
CA ILE A 3 15.50 -22.49 -13.14
C ILE A 3 14.67 -21.83 -14.25
N SER A 4 13.65 -22.53 -14.76
CA SER A 4 12.79 -22.01 -15.81
C SER A 4 11.78 -20.99 -15.27
N LEU A 5 11.25 -20.12 -16.14
CA LEU A 5 10.15 -19.22 -15.78
C LEU A 5 8.91 -20.00 -15.30
N GLN A 6 8.63 -21.14 -15.95
CA GLN A 6 7.52 -22.01 -15.60
C GLN A 6 7.67 -22.52 -14.15
N ASP A 7 8.87 -22.93 -13.76
CA ASP A 7 9.12 -23.40 -12.39
C ASP A 7 8.90 -22.28 -11.36
N LEU A 8 9.38 -21.07 -11.66
CA LEU A 8 9.15 -19.90 -10.80
C LEU A 8 7.65 -19.57 -10.66
N GLN A 9 6.89 -19.69 -11.75
CA GLN A 9 5.43 -19.49 -11.72
C GLN A 9 4.75 -20.54 -10.83
N VAL A 10 5.13 -21.82 -10.94
CA VAL A 10 4.57 -22.90 -10.10
C VAL A 10 4.84 -22.63 -8.62
N VAL A 11 6.08 -22.31 -8.25
CA VAL A 11 6.44 -21.99 -6.85
C VAL A 11 5.61 -20.82 -6.34
N ASN A 12 5.48 -19.76 -7.14
CA ASN A 12 4.73 -18.58 -6.77
C ASN A 12 3.24 -18.88 -6.55
N SER A 13 2.63 -19.66 -7.45
CA SER A 13 1.23 -20.07 -7.31
C SER A 13 0.99 -20.91 -6.05
N LEU A 14 1.91 -21.83 -5.72
CA LEU A 14 1.83 -22.64 -4.50
C LEU A 14 1.89 -21.78 -3.23
N LEU A 15 2.79 -20.79 -3.19
CA LEU A 15 2.94 -19.88 -2.05
C LEU A 15 1.73 -18.96 -1.85
N LEU A 16 1.18 -18.43 -2.95
CA LEU A 16 -0.03 -17.61 -2.89
C LEU A 16 -1.22 -18.44 -2.38
N ALA A 17 -1.37 -19.67 -2.88
CA ALA A 17 -2.44 -20.57 -2.45
C ALA A 17 -2.29 -21.02 -0.99
N SER A 18 -1.08 -21.03 -0.43
CA SER A 18 -0.83 -21.41 0.96
C SER A 18 -1.03 -20.26 1.96
N GLY A 19 -1.33 -19.04 1.49
CA GLY A 19 -1.43 -17.86 2.35
C GLY A 19 -0.08 -17.41 2.92
N ALA A 20 1.02 -17.64 2.19
CA ALA A 20 2.32 -17.12 2.59
C ALA A 20 2.32 -15.58 2.59
N SER A 21 2.95 -14.97 3.59
CA SER A 21 3.08 -13.52 3.63
C SER A 21 4.00 -13.01 2.51
N ILE A 22 3.85 -11.74 2.13
CA ILE A 22 4.70 -11.13 1.09
C ILE A 22 6.19 -11.19 1.43
N HIS A 23 6.53 -11.07 2.72
CA HIS A 23 7.90 -11.19 3.20
C HIS A 23 8.45 -12.59 2.93
N GLU A 24 7.71 -13.64 3.30
CA GLU A 24 8.08 -15.04 3.08
C GLU A 24 8.18 -15.40 1.60
N ILE A 25 7.25 -14.90 0.78
CA ILE A 25 7.30 -15.06 -0.67
C ILE A 25 8.58 -14.41 -1.23
N ASN A 26 8.90 -13.19 -0.79
CA ASN A 26 10.10 -12.49 -1.22
C ASN A 26 11.38 -13.17 -0.77
N THR A 27 11.43 -13.76 0.44
CA THR A 27 12.53 -14.62 0.88
C THR A 27 12.84 -15.69 -0.17
N ILE A 28 11.84 -16.45 -0.60
CA ILE A 28 12.04 -17.50 -1.61
C ILE A 28 12.42 -16.88 -2.97
N ARG A 29 11.70 -15.86 -3.44
CA ARG A 29 11.96 -15.23 -4.75
C ARG A 29 13.38 -14.67 -4.89
N LYS A 30 13.96 -14.13 -3.81
CA LYS A 30 15.35 -13.64 -3.79
C LYS A 30 16.34 -14.79 -4.00
N HIS A 31 16.13 -15.91 -3.33
CA HIS A 31 16.99 -17.11 -3.39
C HIS A 31 16.85 -17.92 -4.68
N LEU A 32 15.80 -17.68 -5.49
CA LEU A 32 15.62 -18.32 -6.79
C LEU A 32 16.01 -17.40 -7.97
N SER A 33 16.55 -16.21 -7.69
CA SER A 33 16.78 -15.18 -8.70
C SER A 33 18.25 -14.79 -8.78
N ASP A 34 18.74 -14.60 -10.00
CA ASP A 34 20.06 -14.04 -10.25
C ASP A 34 20.06 -12.50 -10.36
N PHE A 35 18.95 -11.86 -10.04
CA PHE A 35 18.75 -10.41 -10.12
C PHE A 35 18.33 -9.81 -8.78
N LYS A 36 17.40 -10.46 -8.07
CA LYS A 36 16.80 -9.98 -6.81
C LYS A 36 17.73 -10.18 -5.62
N GLY A 37 17.42 -9.59 -4.46
CA GLY A 37 18.15 -9.78 -3.21
C GLY A 37 19.62 -9.38 -3.30
N GLY A 38 19.93 -8.27 -3.95
CA GLY A 38 21.28 -7.76 -4.13
C GLY A 38 22.08 -8.42 -5.25
N ASN A 39 21.52 -9.44 -5.94
CA ASN A 39 22.27 -10.17 -6.96
C ASN A 39 22.63 -9.34 -8.20
N LEU A 40 21.88 -8.28 -8.53
CA LEU A 40 22.29 -7.30 -9.55
C LEU A 40 23.59 -6.60 -9.12
N ALA A 41 23.66 -6.10 -7.89
CA ALA A 41 24.87 -5.48 -7.35
C ALA A 41 26.05 -6.47 -7.32
N LYS A 42 25.81 -7.72 -6.85
CA LYS A 42 26.81 -8.80 -6.85
C LYS A 42 27.36 -9.09 -8.25
N LYS A 43 26.49 -9.13 -9.27
CA LYS A 43 26.90 -9.35 -10.67
C LYS A 43 27.73 -8.20 -11.22
N LEU A 44 27.27 -6.96 -11.05
CA LEU A 44 27.99 -5.77 -11.52
C LEU A 44 29.37 -5.64 -10.86
N TYR A 45 29.45 -5.93 -9.57
CA TYR A 45 30.73 -5.94 -8.84
C TYR A 45 31.69 -6.98 -9.43
N LYS A 46 31.21 -8.21 -9.70
CA LYS A 46 32.03 -9.28 -10.27
C LYS A 46 32.46 -9.00 -11.71
N SER A 47 31.64 -8.32 -12.51
CA SER A 47 31.95 -8.08 -13.92
C SER A 47 32.85 -6.87 -14.17
N SER A 48 32.55 -5.73 -13.53
CA SER A 48 33.19 -4.45 -13.88
C SER A 48 33.53 -3.57 -12.67
N LYS A 49 32.97 -3.85 -11.49
CA LYS A 49 33.07 -2.97 -10.30
C LYS A 49 32.54 -1.55 -10.53
N ALA A 50 31.71 -1.38 -11.55
CA ALA A 50 31.09 -0.10 -11.89
C ALA A 50 30.19 0.40 -10.75
N THR A 51 30.00 1.72 -10.69
CA THR A 51 29.05 2.35 -9.79
C THR A 51 27.61 2.06 -10.24
N LEU A 52 26.79 1.58 -9.32
CA LEU A 52 25.35 1.39 -9.54
C LEU A 52 24.59 2.54 -8.87
N ILE A 53 23.84 3.30 -9.67
CA ILE A 53 22.95 4.35 -9.20
C ILE A 53 21.52 3.93 -9.55
N SER A 54 20.73 3.61 -8.53
CA SER A 54 19.31 3.26 -8.66
C SER A 54 18.46 4.50 -8.36
N ILE A 55 17.62 4.88 -9.32
CA ILE A 55 16.63 5.94 -9.17
C ILE A 55 15.27 5.25 -9.07
N ILE A 56 14.61 5.39 -7.93
CA ILE A 56 13.49 4.53 -7.51
C ILE A 56 12.23 5.36 -7.34
N ILE A 57 11.13 4.87 -7.92
CA ILE A 57 9.77 5.28 -7.57
C ILE A 57 9.17 4.13 -6.77
N SER A 58 8.72 4.42 -5.55
CA SER A 58 8.23 3.43 -4.60
C SER A 58 6.71 3.37 -4.60
N ASP A 59 6.18 2.19 -4.91
CA ASP A 59 4.80 1.77 -4.73
C ASP A 59 4.64 0.85 -3.51
N VAL A 60 5.61 0.89 -2.59
CA VAL A 60 5.66 0.02 -1.41
C VAL A 60 5.43 0.87 -0.16
N VAL A 61 4.42 0.51 0.63
CA VAL A 61 4.14 1.11 1.93
C VAL A 61 5.40 1.06 2.81
N GLY A 62 5.81 2.24 3.30
CA GLY A 62 7.01 2.41 4.13
C GLY A 62 8.34 2.41 3.37
N ASP A 63 8.34 2.43 2.03
CA ASP A 63 9.53 2.65 1.19
C ASP A 63 10.69 1.65 1.42
N LYS A 64 10.34 0.41 1.78
CA LYS A 64 11.33 -0.64 2.10
C LYS A 64 12.05 -1.11 0.84
N LEU A 65 13.30 -0.65 0.66
CA LEU A 65 14.13 -0.95 -0.51
C LEU A 65 14.34 -2.44 -0.79
N ASP A 66 14.35 -3.29 0.24
CA ASP A 66 14.52 -4.75 0.10
C ASP A 66 13.28 -5.46 -0.45
N THR A 67 12.14 -4.77 -0.39
CA THR A 67 10.85 -5.20 -0.90
C THR A 67 10.60 -4.65 -2.30
N ILE A 68 10.97 -3.39 -2.57
CA ILE A 68 10.85 -2.74 -3.89
C ILE A 68 11.63 -3.56 -4.93
N ALA A 69 10.94 -4.06 -5.95
CA ALA A 69 11.49 -4.99 -6.95
C ALA A 69 12.22 -6.22 -6.37
N SER A 70 11.91 -6.59 -5.11
CA SER A 70 12.64 -7.57 -4.30
C SER A 70 14.13 -7.23 -4.10
N GLY A 71 14.45 -5.94 -4.03
CA GLY A 71 15.74 -5.41 -3.60
C GLY A 71 16.95 -5.84 -4.43
N PRO A 72 16.99 -5.65 -5.76
CA PRO A 72 18.09 -6.13 -6.60
C PRO A 72 19.45 -5.46 -6.30
N SER A 73 19.42 -4.24 -5.76
CA SER A 73 20.58 -3.40 -5.44
C SER A 73 20.82 -3.24 -3.93
N VAL A 74 20.14 -4.02 -3.09
CA VAL A 74 20.27 -3.92 -1.63
C VAL A 74 20.61 -5.26 -1.00
N PRO A 75 21.24 -5.24 0.19
CA PRO A 75 21.51 -6.45 0.94
C PRO A 75 20.24 -7.22 1.27
N ASP A 76 20.34 -8.54 1.23
CA ASP A 76 19.29 -9.44 1.71
C ASP A 76 19.66 -9.96 3.09
N THR A 77 18.74 -9.85 4.05
CA THR A 77 18.92 -10.32 5.43
C THR A 77 18.52 -11.79 5.60
N THR A 78 17.79 -12.34 4.64
CA THR A 78 17.30 -13.73 4.67
C THR A 78 18.30 -14.69 4.06
N THR A 79 18.15 -15.99 4.28
CA THR A 79 19.08 -17.05 3.86
C THR A 79 18.39 -18.18 3.10
N PHE A 80 19.18 -19.05 2.46
CA PHE A 80 18.65 -20.29 1.87
C PHE A 80 17.93 -21.17 2.91
N ASN A 81 18.41 -21.19 4.16
CA ASN A 81 17.74 -21.89 5.23
C ASN A 81 16.35 -21.31 5.49
N ASP A 82 16.22 -19.99 5.57
CA ASP A 82 14.92 -19.33 5.75
C ASP A 82 13.96 -19.67 4.60
N ALA A 83 14.45 -19.65 3.35
CA ALA A 83 13.65 -20.01 2.18
C ALA A 83 13.12 -21.46 2.26
N VAL A 84 13.96 -22.40 2.68
CA VAL A 84 13.56 -23.81 2.85
C VAL A 84 12.60 -23.99 4.01
N GLU A 85 12.82 -23.31 5.14
CA GLU A 85 11.93 -23.37 6.30
C GLU A 85 10.55 -22.78 5.99
N VAL A 86 10.46 -21.71 5.20
CA VAL A 86 9.17 -21.21 4.68
C VAL A 86 8.45 -22.28 3.84
N LEU A 87 9.15 -22.93 2.90
CA LEU A 87 8.54 -23.98 2.07
C LEU A 87 8.05 -25.18 2.89
N LYS A 88 8.77 -25.53 3.96
CA LYS A 88 8.35 -26.60 4.89
C LYS A 88 7.17 -26.16 5.76
N LYS A 89 7.20 -24.93 6.30
CA LYS A 89 6.10 -24.35 7.10
C LYS A 89 4.75 -24.48 6.39
N TYR A 90 4.72 -24.30 5.08
CA TYR A 90 3.51 -24.39 4.26
C TYR A 90 3.26 -25.78 3.63
N ASN A 91 4.06 -26.81 3.95
CA ASN A 91 3.97 -28.15 3.37
C ASN A 91 3.98 -28.16 1.82
N ILE A 92 4.84 -27.32 1.23
CA ILE A 92 5.00 -27.17 -0.22
C ILE A 92 6.40 -27.57 -0.71
N TYR A 93 7.36 -27.79 0.19
CA TYR A 93 8.73 -28.22 -0.17
C TYR A 93 8.76 -29.46 -1.08
N ASP A 94 7.89 -30.44 -0.83
CA ASP A 94 7.82 -31.64 -1.68
C ASP A 94 7.03 -31.47 -2.98
N LYS A 95 6.35 -30.32 -3.15
CA LYS A 95 5.48 -30.00 -4.29
C LYS A 95 6.14 -29.08 -5.31
N ILE A 96 7.23 -28.41 -4.94
CA ILE A 96 7.96 -27.53 -5.86
C ILE A 96 8.71 -28.34 -6.93
N PRO A 97 8.97 -27.75 -8.11
CA PRO A 97 9.74 -28.39 -9.17
C PRO A 97 11.11 -28.86 -8.70
N ILE A 98 11.59 -29.98 -9.27
CA ILE A 98 12.88 -30.59 -8.88
C ILE A 98 14.05 -29.63 -9.09
N THR A 99 14.05 -28.84 -10.16
CA THR A 99 15.08 -27.82 -10.47
C THR A 99 15.21 -26.79 -9.36
N VAL A 100 14.09 -26.36 -8.78
CA VAL A 100 14.04 -25.42 -7.67
C VAL A 100 14.56 -26.07 -6.40
N ARG A 101 14.10 -27.30 -6.10
CA ARG A 101 14.53 -28.03 -4.91
C ARG A 101 16.03 -28.27 -4.91
N THR A 102 16.56 -28.78 -6.02
CA THR A 102 18.01 -28.99 -6.19
C THR A 102 18.79 -27.69 -6.00
N HIS A 103 18.32 -26.57 -6.56
CA HIS A 103 19.00 -25.29 -6.36
C HIS A 103 19.02 -24.84 -4.89
N LEU A 104 17.92 -25.03 -4.15
CA LEU A 104 17.86 -24.71 -2.73
C LEU A 104 18.76 -25.64 -1.90
N GLU A 105 18.79 -26.94 -2.20
CA GLU A 105 19.67 -27.92 -1.56
C GLU A 105 21.15 -27.59 -1.81
N GLU A 106 21.52 -27.21 -3.03
CA GLU A 106 22.86 -26.70 -3.35
C GLU A 106 23.18 -25.42 -2.55
N GLY A 107 22.22 -24.50 -2.44
CA GLY A 107 22.34 -23.26 -1.67
C GLY A 107 22.57 -23.49 -0.17
N LEU A 108 22.03 -24.56 0.40
CA LEU A 108 22.28 -24.97 1.79
C LEU A 108 23.70 -25.53 2.01
N LEU A 109 24.36 -26.00 0.95
CA LEU A 109 25.69 -26.62 1.02
C LEU A 109 26.82 -25.68 0.58
N ASP A 110 26.52 -24.64 -0.19
CA ASP A 110 27.50 -23.69 -0.72
C ASP A 110 27.13 -22.23 -0.43
N ASP A 111 27.72 -21.68 0.63
CA ASP A 111 27.59 -20.28 1.05
C ASP A 111 27.91 -19.26 -0.06
N ARG A 112 28.63 -19.64 -1.12
CA ARG A 112 28.94 -18.72 -2.24
C ARG A 112 27.71 -18.40 -3.09
N LEU A 113 26.73 -19.31 -3.10
CA LEU A 113 25.46 -19.14 -3.81
C LEU A 113 24.53 -18.16 -3.10
N GLU A 114 24.73 -17.95 -1.81
CA GLU A 114 23.91 -17.09 -0.95
C GLU A 114 23.78 -15.66 -1.51
N THR A 115 22.62 -15.04 -1.26
CA THR A 115 22.36 -13.64 -1.58
C THR A 115 23.33 -12.75 -0.78
N PRO A 116 23.87 -11.68 -1.38
CA PRO A 116 24.86 -10.83 -0.73
C PRO A 116 24.30 -10.15 0.53
N LYS A 117 24.99 -10.34 1.66
CA LYS A 117 24.65 -9.73 2.95
C LYS A 117 25.25 -8.32 3.09
N ILE A 118 24.84 -7.59 4.13
CA ILE A 118 25.19 -6.17 4.36
C ILE A 118 26.68 -5.85 4.25
N ASN A 119 27.55 -6.77 4.66
CA ASN A 119 29.01 -6.58 4.66
C ASN A 119 29.69 -6.99 3.33
N ASN A 120 28.93 -7.35 2.30
CA ASN A 120 29.52 -7.75 1.02
C ASN A 120 30.09 -6.53 0.27
N GLU A 121 31.32 -6.65 -0.21
CA GLU A 121 32.01 -5.58 -0.96
C GLU A 121 31.25 -5.11 -2.20
N CYS A 122 30.33 -5.93 -2.73
CA CYS A 122 29.52 -5.55 -3.89
C CYS A 122 28.67 -4.30 -3.67
N PHE A 123 28.40 -3.92 -2.41
CA PHE A 123 27.63 -2.72 -2.08
C PHE A 123 28.48 -1.44 -1.95
N ARG A 124 29.81 -1.53 -2.07
CA ARG A 124 30.71 -0.37 -1.89
C ARG A 124 30.41 0.81 -2.81
N ASN A 125 30.02 0.53 -4.07
CA ASN A 125 29.72 1.53 -5.09
C ASN A 125 28.23 1.52 -5.48
N VAL A 126 27.34 1.19 -4.54
CA VAL A 126 25.89 1.12 -4.79
C VAL A 126 25.20 2.27 -4.08
N HIS A 127 24.43 3.04 -4.85
CA HIS A 127 23.67 4.18 -4.35
C HIS A 127 22.20 4.00 -4.77
N ASN A 128 21.29 4.09 -3.82
CA ASN A 128 19.85 3.97 -4.06
C ASN A 128 19.18 5.27 -3.63
N TYR A 129 18.44 5.89 -4.55
CA TYR A 129 17.71 7.14 -4.34
C TYR A 129 16.23 6.92 -4.63
N ILE A 130 15.40 7.08 -3.61
CA ILE A 130 13.95 7.16 -3.79
C ILE A 130 13.64 8.60 -4.19
N VAL A 131 13.16 8.78 -5.42
CA VAL A 131 12.84 10.10 -6.00
C VAL A 131 11.34 10.32 -6.15
N GLY A 132 10.54 9.27 -5.95
CA GLY A 132 9.09 9.33 -5.92
C GLY A 132 8.55 8.30 -4.94
N SER A 133 7.60 8.72 -4.10
CA SER A 133 6.93 7.88 -3.10
C SER A 133 5.65 8.59 -2.67
N VAL A 134 4.80 7.89 -1.91
CA VAL A 134 3.60 8.51 -1.31
C VAL A 134 3.99 9.68 -0.41
N LYS A 135 5.13 9.55 0.28
CA LYS A 135 5.68 10.58 1.15
C LYS A 135 5.96 11.87 0.39
N SER A 136 6.61 11.79 -0.77
CA SER A 136 6.90 12.96 -1.60
C SER A 136 5.64 13.66 -2.09
N ALA A 137 4.59 12.90 -2.46
CA ALA A 137 3.30 13.48 -2.84
C ALA A 137 2.62 14.19 -1.66
N VAL A 138 2.66 13.59 -0.47
CA VAL A 138 2.08 14.18 0.74
C VAL A 138 2.84 15.42 1.22
N GLU A 139 4.16 15.44 1.11
CA GLU A 139 4.97 16.62 1.46
C GLU A 139 4.53 17.86 0.66
N GLU A 140 4.21 17.69 -0.62
CA GLU A 140 3.69 18.78 -1.47
C GLU A 140 2.28 19.21 -1.02
N VAL A 141 1.41 18.26 -0.65
CA VAL A 141 0.08 18.57 -0.12
C VAL A 141 0.16 19.31 1.21
N ILE A 142 1.03 18.89 2.13
CA ILE A 142 1.26 19.56 3.41
C ILE A 142 1.76 20.98 3.17
N THR A 143 2.72 21.18 2.26
CA THR A 143 3.23 22.50 1.89
C THR A 143 2.12 23.42 1.38
N PHE A 144 1.25 22.90 0.51
CA PHE A 144 0.10 23.66 0.03
C PHE A 144 -0.88 24.02 1.16
N LEU A 145 -1.21 23.06 2.03
CA LEU A 145 -2.12 23.26 3.15
C LEU A 145 -1.62 24.28 4.18
N ASP A 146 -0.31 24.27 4.47
CA ASP A 146 0.34 25.24 5.35
C ASP A 146 0.19 26.67 4.82
N ILE A 147 0.41 26.88 3.51
CA ILE A 147 0.18 28.16 2.84
C ILE A 147 -1.29 28.61 2.95
N GLN A 148 -2.23 27.66 2.93
CA GLN A 148 -3.67 27.94 3.13
C GLN A 148 -4.08 28.11 4.61
N GLY A 149 -3.13 27.99 5.54
CA GLY A 149 -3.33 28.15 6.98
C GLY A 149 -3.98 26.95 7.67
N PHE A 150 -3.82 25.74 7.11
CA PHE A 150 -4.25 24.50 7.74
C PHE A 150 -3.11 23.92 8.60
N GLU A 151 -3.44 23.60 9.85
CA GLU A 151 -2.59 22.77 10.68
C GLU A 151 -2.74 21.30 10.24
N THR A 152 -1.65 20.60 9.90
CA THR A 152 -1.75 19.24 9.34
C THR A 152 -1.12 18.21 10.27
N HIS A 153 -1.87 17.15 10.60
CA HIS A 153 -1.43 16.02 11.40
C HIS A 153 -1.46 14.72 10.59
N TYR A 154 -0.41 13.92 10.75
CA TYR A 154 -0.27 12.63 10.11
C TYR A 154 -0.74 11.53 11.07
N PHE A 155 -1.86 10.87 10.80
CA PHE A 155 -2.39 9.85 11.71
C PHE A 155 -1.83 8.45 11.47
N SER A 156 -1.42 8.13 10.23
CA SER A 156 -0.73 6.87 9.92
C SER A 156 -0.15 6.85 8.51
N ASN A 157 1.08 6.36 8.36
CA ASN A 157 1.78 6.15 7.08
C ASN A 157 1.87 4.67 6.66
N GLU A 158 1.14 3.80 7.34
CA GLU A 158 1.14 2.36 7.13
C GLU A 158 -0.30 1.82 7.18
N LEU A 159 -1.23 2.49 6.48
CA LEU A 159 -2.61 2.03 6.38
C LEU A 159 -2.64 0.64 5.74
N VAL A 160 -3.15 -0.32 6.49
CA VAL A 160 -3.34 -1.71 6.06
C VAL A 160 -4.62 -2.26 6.68
N GLY A 161 -5.20 -3.27 6.02
CA GLY A 161 -6.41 -3.95 6.50
C GLY A 161 -7.58 -3.83 5.53
N GLU A 162 -8.76 -4.21 6.01
CA GLU A 162 -9.99 -4.21 5.21
C GLU A 162 -10.57 -2.78 5.11
N ALA A 163 -10.86 -2.34 3.89
CA ALA A 163 -11.27 -0.97 3.59
C ALA A 163 -12.55 -0.55 4.34
N GLU A 164 -13.60 -1.38 4.29
CA GLU A 164 -14.86 -1.13 4.99
C GLU A 164 -14.64 -0.91 6.50
N GLU A 165 -13.82 -1.76 7.14
CA GLU A 165 -13.53 -1.67 8.56
C GLU A 165 -12.71 -0.42 8.88
N PHE A 166 -11.75 -0.08 8.02
CA PHE A 166 -10.94 1.12 8.15
C PHE A 166 -11.81 2.39 8.10
N GLY A 167 -12.85 2.44 7.26
CA GLY A 167 -13.81 3.54 7.24
C GLY A 167 -14.45 3.81 8.60
N ARG A 168 -14.74 2.76 9.38
CA ARG A 168 -15.26 2.89 10.75
C ARG A 168 -14.19 3.41 11.71
N SER A 169 -12.95 2.95 11.54
CA SER A 169 -11.80 3.43 12.32
C SER A 169 -11.48 4.90 12.01
N LEU A 170 -11.65 5.35 10.77
CA LEU A 170 -11.45 6.74 10.37
C LEU A 170 -12.36 7.70 11.16
N TYR A 171 -13.63 7.35 11.37
CA TYR A 171 -14.51 8.13 12.25
C TYR A 171 -13.96 8.24 13.67
N LYS A 172 -13.43 7.15 14.23
CA LYS A 172 -12.87 7.14 15.59
C LYS A 172 -11.62 8.02 15.67
N ILE A 173 -10.74 7.96 14.66
CA ILE A 173 -9.56 8.82 14.54
C ILE A 173 -9.98 10.29 14.52
N ILE A 174 -10.96 10.66 13.68
CA ILE A 174 -11.48 12.03 13.61
C ILE A 174 -12.07 12.46 14.96
N SER A 175 -12.86 11.60 15.59
CA SER A 175 -13.51 11.92 16.88
C SER A 175 -12.50 12.12 18.00
N GLN A 176 -11.46 11.29 18.05
CA GLN A 176 -10.38 11.40 19.05
C GLN A 176 -9.59 12.69 18.85
N GLU A 177 -9.20 13.01 17.62
CA GLU A 177 -8.50 14.27 17.30
C GLU A 177 -9.33 15.48 17.74
N LEU A 178 -10.65 15.46 17.46
CA LEU A 178 -11.56 16.53 17.85
C LEU A 178 -11.68 16.69 19.37
N GLU A 179 -11.69 15.58 20.11
CA GLU A 179 -11.73 15.61 21.57
C GLU A 179 -10.44 16.20 22.15
N GLU A 180 -9.28 15.77 21.66
CA GLU A 180 -7.97 16.31 22.08
C GLU A 180 -7.87 17.81 21.81
N ARG A 181 -8.33 18.25 20.63
CA ARG A 181 -8.35 19.66 20.24
C ARG A 181 -9.30 20.51 21.06
N SER A 182 -10.46 19.98 21.47
CA SER A 182 -11.44 20.70 22.30
C SER A 182 -10.90 21.10 23.69
N ARG A 183 -9.85 20.42 24.16
CA ARG A 183 -9.20 20.66 25.46
C ARG A 183 -8.07 21.71 25.37
N GLY A 184 -7.69 22.15 24.18
CA GLY A 184 -6.59 23.09 23.95
C GLY A 184 -7.00 24.32 23.11
N ASN A 185 -6.10 25.28 22.98
CA ASN A 185 -6.25 26.39 22.05
C ASN A 185 -5.64 25.98 20.70
N THR A 186 -6.46 25.40 19.82
CA THR A 186 -6.02 24.76 18.56
C THR A 186 -6.55 25.48 17.33
N SER A 187 -5.95 25.25 16.16
CA SER A 187 -6.38 25.89 14.91
C SER A 187 -7.83 25.54 14.57
N SER A 188 -8.57 26.51 14.07
CA SER A 188 -9.94 26.31 13.56
C SER A 188 -9.99 25.64 12.19
N LYS A 189 -8.83 25.55 11.51
CA LYS A 189 -8.62 24.81 10.27
C LYS A 189 -7.53 23.78 10.47
N PHE A 190 -7.87 22.50 10.33
CA PHE A 190 -6.87 21.45 10.44
C PHE A 190 -7.17 20.28 9.51
N THR A 191 -6.13 19.50 9.25
CA THR A 191 -6.14 18.40 8.30
C THR A 191 -5.57 17.16 8.94
N LEU A 192 -6.19 16.02 8.70
CA LEU A 192 -5.63 14.71 9.01
C LEU A 192 -5.21 14.02 7.72
N ILE A 193 -4.01 13.46 7.69
CA ILE A 193 -3.47 12.71 6.54
C ILE A 193 -3.11 11.30 6.94
N GLY A 194 -3.47 10.34 6.09
CA GLY A 194 -3.00 8.97 6.17
C GLY A 194 -2.63 8.41 4.80
N THR A 195 -1.67 7.49 4.79
CA THR A 195 -1.19 6.80 3.57
C THR A 195 -0.93 5.33 3.82
N GLY A 196 -1.04 4.53 2.77
CA GLY A 196 -0.78 3.10 2.81
C GLY A 196 -1.51 2.41 1.67
N GLU A 197 -1.97 1.19 1.91
CA GLU A 197 -2.75 0.45 0.94
C GLU A 197 -3.75 -0.48 1.65
N LEU A 198 -5.03 -0.16 1.49
CA LEU A 198 -6.11 -0.98 2.03
C LEU A 198 -6.44 -2.14 1.08
N THR A 199 -7.19 -3.11 1.59
CA THR A 199 -7.65 -4.27 0.82
C THR A 199 -9.16 -4.36 0.84
N VAL A 200 -9.72 -5.02 -0.18
CA VAL A 200 -11.16 -5.27 -0.29
C VAL A 200 -11.39 -6.77 -0.45
N THR A 201 -12.17 -7.34 0.44
CA THR A 201 -12.70 -8.68 0.30
C THR A 201 -13.90 -8.66 -0.64
N ILE A 202 -13.69 -9.19 -1.85
CA ILE A 202 -14.73 -9.25 -2.89
C ILE A 202 -15.81 -10.27 -2.52
N LYS A 203 -17.04 -9.79 -2.31
CA LYS A 203 -18.28 -10.52 -1.99
C LYS A 203 -19.30 -10.46 -3.14
N GLY A 204 -19.27 -9.38 -3.92
CA GLY A 204 -20.20 -9.07 -5.01
C GLY A 204 -19.56 -8.94 -6.38
N LYS A 205 -20.32 -8.37 -7.33
CA LYS A 205 -19.89 -8.12 -8.72
C LYS A 205 -19.94 -6.64 -9.10
N GLY A 206 -19.96 -5.77 -8.09
CA GLY A 206 -20.01 -4.33 -8.28
C GLY A 206 -18.73 -3.74 -8.88
N ILE A 207 -18.79 -2.44 -9.12
CA ILE A 207 -17.65 -1.64 -9.57
C ILE A 207 -17.23 -0.74 -8.41
N GLY A 208 -15.94 -0.70 -8.13
CA GLY A 208 -15.36 0.08 -7.04
C GLY A 208 -13.93 -0.30 -6.72
N GLY A 209 -13.43 0.25 -5.61
CA GLY A 209 -12.13 -0.09 -5.04
C GLY A 209 -12.01 0.35 -3.59
N ARG A 210 -10.86 0.05 -2.99
CA ARG A 210 -10.52 0.22 -1.57
C ARG A 210 -10.74 1.62 -1.03
N ASN A 211 -10.38 2.70 -1.72
CA ASN A 211 -10.56 4.05 -1.18
C ASN A 211 -12.04 4.43 -1.15
N GLN A 212 -12.78 4.11 -2.21
CA GLN A 212 -14.23 4.32 -2.25
C GLN A 212 -14.94 3.44 -1.21
N GLU A 213 -14.51 2.19 -1.04
CA GLU A 213 -15.12 1.29 -0.06
C GLU A 213 -14.86 1.73 1.38
N MET A 214 -13.67 2.27 1.67
CA MET A 214 -13.36 2.91 2.95
C MET A 214 -14.29 4.11 3.21
N LEU A 215 -14.49 4.98 2.23
CA LEU A 215 -15.40 6.12 2.36
C LEU A 215 -16.86 5.68 2.56
N LEU A 216 -17.29 4.60 1.89
CA LEU A 216 -18.60 3.99 2.16
C LEU A 216 -18.71 3.43 3.57
N GLY A 217 -17.68 2.73 4.06
CA GLY A 217 -17.64 2.21 5.42
C GLY A 217 -17.75 3.32 6.46
N PHE A 218 -17.10 4.45 6.21
CA PHE A 218 -17.25 5.67 7.01
C PHE A 218 -18.69 6.20 6.98
N LEU A 219 -19.30 6.35 5.79
CA LEU A 219 -20.67 6.82 5.62
C LEU A 219 -21.71 5.92 6.30
N ASP A 220 -21.57 4.60 6.19
CA ASP A 220 -22.46 3.63 6.82
C ASP A 220 -22.38 3.75 8.35
N TYR A 221 -21.16 3.94 8.89
CA TYR A 221 -20.94 4.14 10.32
C TYR A 221 -21.49 5.50 10.83
N MET A 222 -21.59 6.50 9.95
CA MET A 222 -22.06 7.86 10.25
C MET A 222 -23.59 8.01 10.33
N LYS A 223 -24.39 7.01 9.96
CA LYS A 223 -25.87 7.10 9.89
C LYS A 223 -26.52 7.74 11.13
N GLU A 224 -26.04 7.38 12.32
CA GLU A 224 -26.55 7.85 13.61
C GLU A 224 -25.48 8.64 14.40
N ARG A 225 -24.53 9.26 13.70
CA ARG A 225 -23.39 9.97 14.32
C ARG A 225 -23.20 11.33 13.68
N GLU A 226 -22.52 12.21 14.39
CA GLU A 226 -22.25 13.55 13.92
C GLU A 226 -20.80 13.93 14.17
N ILE A 227 -20.25 14.69 13.22
CA ILE A 227 -19.01 15.41 13.39
C ILE A 227 -19.39 16.88 13.62
N PRO A 228 -19.03 17.50 14.76
CA PRO A 228 -19.40 18.88 15.08
C PRO A 228 -18.62 19.94 14.27
N TYR A 229 -18.11 19.57 13.10
CA TYR A 229 -17.28 20.37 12.19
C TYR A 229 -17.84 20.28 10.77
N LYS A 230 -17.51 21.27 9.93
CA LYS A 230 -17.59 21.09 8.48
C LYS A 230 -16.40 20.21 8.10
N PHE A 231 -16.61 19.21 7.26
CA PHE A 231 -15.53 18.31 6.87
C PHE A 231 -15.59 17.95 5.38
N LEU A 232 -14.43 17.62 4.83
CA LEU A 232 -14.27 17.02 3.51
C LEU A 232 -13.25 15.89 3.64
N ILE A 233 -13.64 14.68 3.25
CA ILE A 233 -12.77 13.50 3.20
C ILE A 233 -12.51 13.16 1.75
N LEU A 234 -11.23 13.03 1.40
CA LEU A 234 -10.74 12.46 0.16
C LEU A 234 -10.12 11.11 0.48
N GLY A 235 -10.51 10.08 -0.28
CA GLY A 235 -9.77 8.84 -0.40
C GLY A 235 -9.42 8.65 -1.87
N ALA A 236 -8.13 8.44 -2.18
CA ALA A 236 -7.65 8.37 -3.54
C ALA A 236 -6.47 7.41 -3.72
N ASN A 237 -6.47 6.68 -4.83
CA ASN A 237 -5.31 5.99 -5.37
C ASN A 237 -4.56 6.93 -6.32
N LEU A 238 -3.27 7.17 -6.05
CA LEU A 238 -2.48 8.16 -6.79
C LEU A 238 -2.09 7.70 -8.21
N ASP A 239 -2.30 6.42 -8.55
CA ASP A 239 -2.19 5.93 -9.93
C ASP A 239 -3.34 6.37 -10.85
N GLY A 240 -4.41 6.93 -10.28
CA GLY A 240 -5.59 7.43 -10.98
C GLY A 240 -6.69 6.41 -11.26
N ILE A 241 -6.55 5.16 -10.76
CA ILE A 241 -7.47 4.04 -10.96
C ILE A 241 -7.80 3.38 -9.63
N GLU A 242 -9.09 3.27 -9.35
CA GLU A 242 -9.63 2.71 -8.12
C GLU A 242 -10.28 1.35 -8.42
N GLY A 243 -9.56 0.28 -8.07
CA GLY A 243 -10.00 -1.11 -8.28
C GLY A 243 -10.33 -1.40 -9.74
N ASN A 244 -11.59 -1.75 -10.01
CA ASN A 244 -12.09 -2.01 -11.37
C ASN A 244 -12.89 -0.83 -11.97
N SER A 245 -12.76 0.37 -11.40
CA SER A 245 -13.41 1.60 -11.87
C SER A 245 -12.45 2.53 -12.63
N GLN A 246 -12.98 3.57 -13.27
CA GLN A 246 -12.17 4.64 -13.90
C GLN A 246 -11.85 5.79 -12.93
N ALA A 247 -12.43 5.78 -11.73
CA ALA A 247 -12.20 6.82 -10.75
C ALA A 247 -10.83 6.63 -10.11
N MET A 248 -10.20 7.70 -9.64
CA MET A 248 -9.04 7.63 -8.75
C MET A 248 -9.49 7.42 -7.29
N GLY A 249 -10.75 7.71 -6.97
CA GLY A 249 -11.22 7.86 -5.61
C GLY A 249 -12.57 8.56 -5.54
N ALA A 250 -12.86 9.18 -4.40
CA ALA A 250 -14.06 9.98 -4.21
C ALA A 250 -13.94 11.00 -3.07
N LEU A 251 -14.92 11.89 -2.98
CA LEU A 251 -15.09 12.84 -1.89
C LEU A 251 -16.32 12.52 -1.04
N VAL A 252 -16.20 12.76 0.26
CA VAL A 252 -17.33 12.72 1.22
C VAL A 252 -17.31 13.96 2.09
N ASP A 253 -18.44 14.65 2.18
CA ASP A 253 -18.61 15.83 3.02
C ASP A 253 -19.97 15.82 3.74
N ASN A 254 -20.30 16.94 4.41
CA ASN A 254 -21.59 17.12 5.03
C ASN A 254 -22.77 17.13 4.02
N ILE A 255 -22.54 17.49 2.76
CA ILE A 255 -23.57 17.54 1.71
C ILE A 255 -23.96 16.11 1.32
N VAL A 256 -22.98 15.23 1.11
CA VAL A 256 -23.21 13.80 0.82
C VAL A 256 -24.03 13.15 1.95
N LEU A 257 -23.69 13.39 3.22
CA LEU A 257 -24.48 12.88 4.35
C LEU A 257 -25.95 13.35 4.32
N ASN A 258 -26.19 14.61 4.00
CA ASN A 258 -27.54 15.15 3.87
C ASN A 258 -28.30 14.55 2.68
N GLN A 259 -27.62 14.31 1.56
CA GLN A 259 -28.22 13.64 0.39
C GLN A 259 -28.63 12.21 0.72
N ILE A 260 -27.79 11.45 1.43
CA ILE A 260 -28.12 10.08 1.88
C ILE A 260 -29.41 10.09 2.70
N LYS A 261 -29.50 10.98 3.71
CA LYS A 261 -30.68 11.08 4.57
C LYS A 261 -31.93 11.53 3.80
N LYS A 262 -31.81 12.55 2.95
CA LYS A 262 -32.93 13.13 2.20
C LYS A 262 -33.52 12.15 1.18
N ASN A 263 -32.67 11.35 0.55
CA ASN A 263 -33.06 10.42 -0.52
C ASN A 263 -33.22 8.98 -0.03
N ASP A 264 -33.15 8.74 1.29
CA ASP A 264 -33.25 7.42 1.93
C ASP A 264 -32.31 6.37 1.28
N ILE A 265 -31.06 6.78 0.99
CA ILE A 265 -30.09 5.92 0.29
C ILE A 265 -29.56 4.85 1.25
N ASN A 266 -29.77 3.58 0.90
CA ASN A 266 -29.20 2.47 1.65
C ASN A 266 -27.71 2.24 1.31
N VAL A 267 -26.82 2.93 2.01
CA VAL A 267 -25.35 2.80 1.88
C VAL A 267 -24.88 1.34 1.97
N ARG A 268 -25.53 0.54 2.83
CA ARG A 268 -25.13 -0.84 3.12
C ARG A 268 -25.24 -1.75 1.89
N GLU A 269 -26.23 -1.51 1.04
CA GLU A 269 -26.44 -2.28 -0.19
C GLU A 269 -25.23 -2.19 -1.13
N PHE A 270 -24.61 -1.00 -1.22
CA PHE A 270 -23.43 -0.79 -2.07
C PHE A 270 -22.19 -1.49 -1.50
N LEU A 271 -22.02 -1.50 -0.17
CA LEU A 271 -20.94 -2.24 0.50
C LEU A 271 -21.06 -3.75 0.29
N GLU A 272 -22.26 -4.31 0.49
CA GLU A 272 -22.48 -5.76 0.41
C GLU A 272 -22.26 -6.34 -1.00
N ASN A 273 -22.34 -5.49 -2.03
CA ASN A 273 -22.11 -5.89 -3.41
C ASN A 273 -20.78 -5.36 -4.00
N ASN A 274 -19.89 -4.79 -3.18
CA ASN A 274 -18.65 -4.11 -3.61
C ASN A 274 -18.87 -3.13 -4.77
N ASN A 275 -19.90 -2.29 -4.67
CA ASN A 275 -20.37 -1.42 -5.75
C ASN A 275 -20.17 0.07 -5.42
N SER A 276 -19.04 0.40 -4.79
CA SER A 276 -18.77 1.72 -4.25
C SER A 276 -18.70 2.82 -5.31
N ASN A 277 -18.21 2.53 -6.52
CA ASN A 277 -18.19 3.51 -7.61
C ASN A 277 -19.60 3.96 -8.01
N ARG A 278 -20.56 3.02 -8.06
CA ARG A 278 -21.95 3.37 -8.40
C ARG A 278 -22.56 4.31 -7.38
N PHE A 279 -22.23 4.15 -6.10
CA PHE A 279 -22.66 5.09 -5.08
C PHE A 279 -22.08 6.49 -5.32
N PHE A 280 -20.77 6.62 -5.53
CA PHE A 280 -20.14 7.92 -5.73
C PHE A 280 -20.54 8.61 -7.03
N LYS A 281 -20.95 7.84 -8.06
CA LYS A 281 -21.65 8.38 -9.23
C LYS A 281 -23.02 8.93 -8.90
N LEU A 282 -23.79 8.21 -8.09
CA LEU A 282 -25.15 8.62 -7.69
C LEU A 282 -25.15 9.94 -6.90
N VAL A 283 -24.14 10.14 -6.04
CA VAL A 283 -23.98 11.37 -5.26
C VAL A 283 -23.07 12.41 -5.93
N GLU A 284 -22.60 12.14 -7.15
CA GLU A 284 -21.77 13.04 -7.97
C GLU A 284 -20.45 13.48 -7.30
N THR A 285 -19.81 12.59 -6.54
CA THR A 285 -18.54 12.88 -5.84
C THR A 285 -17.41 11.92 -6.18
N GLU A 286 -17.55 11.11 -7.23
CA GLU A 286 -16.41 10.39 -7.78
C GLU A 286 -15.37 11.35 -8.37
N ILE A 287 -14.10 11.01 -8.25
CA ILE A 287 -13.02 11.77 -8.88
C ILE A 287 -12.44 10.92 -10.00
N VAL A 288 -12.46 11.44 -11.23
CA VAL A 288 -11.94 10.76 -12.41
C VAL A 288 -10.81 11.60 -13.00
N THR A 289 -9.57 11.13 -12.84
CA THR A 289 -8.39 11.71 -13.50
C THR A 289 -7.95 10.92 -14.72
N GLY A 290 -8.31 9.63 -14.78
CA GLY A 290 -7.62 8.66 -15.62
C GLY A 290 -6.22 8.29 -15.08
N PRO A 291 -5.50 7.41 -15.77
CA PRO A 291 -4.18 6.95 -15.34
C PRO A 291 -3.20 8.14 -15.25
N THR A 292 -2.57 8.32 -14.09
CA THR A 292 -1.61 9.41 -13.86
C THR A 292 -0.21 9.09 -14.41
N GLY A 293 0.08 7.82 -14.64
CA GLY A 293 1.40 7.34 -15.08
C GLY A 293 2.41 7.17 -13.94
N CYS A 294 2.01 7.34 -12.67
CA CYS A 294 2.84 7.12 -11.50
C CYS A 294 2.00 6.45 -10.40
N ASN A 295 2.46 5.32 -9.86
CA ASN A 295 1.81 4.68 -8.71
C ASN A 295 2.68 4.86 -7.47
N VAL A 296 2.11 5.50 -6.47
CA VAL A 296 2.71 5.72 -5.15
C VAL A 296 1.67 5.47 -4.04
N ASN A 297 0.83 4.44 -4.21
CA ASN A 297 -0.19 3.98 -3.25
C ASN A 297 -1.33 4.98 -2.95
N ASP A 298 -2.05 4.74 -1.85
CA ASP A 298 -3.24 5.48 -1.45
C ASP A 298 -2.94 6.69 -0.57
N PHE A 299 -3.82 7.68 -0.70
CA PHE A 299 -3.83 8.90 0.08
C PHE A 299 -5.24 9.16 0.64
N VAL A 300 -5.30 9.35 1.95
CA VAL A 300 -6.51 9.74 2.68
C VAL A 300 -6.28 11.10 3.32
N MET A 301 -7.18 12.05 3.05
CA MET A 301 -7.16 13.39 3.63
C MET A 301 -8.50 13.73 4.24
N VAL A 302 -8.50 14.22 5.47
CA VAL A 302 -9.68 14.75 6.15
C VAL A 302 -9.42 16.22 6.44
N LEU A 303 -10.10 17.12 5.73
CA LEU A 303 -10.13 18.54 6.04
C LEU A 303 -11.25 18.80 7.05
N LEU A 304 -10.93 19.52 8.12
CA LEU A 304 -11.85 19.88 9.19
C LEU A 304 -11.82 21.40 9.42
N LEU A 305 -13.01 22.00 9.38
CA LEU A 305 -13.22 23.43 9.62
C LEU A 305 -14.24 23.61 10.73
N HIS A 306 -13.88 24.39 11.75
CA HIS A 306 -14.81 24.73 12.82
C HIS A 306 -16.05 25.41 12.22
N ARG A 307 -17.25 25.06 12.69
CA ARG A 307 -18.53 25.55 12.11
C ARG A 307 -18.70 27.08 12.13
N ASN A 308 -17.88 27.78 12.92
CA ASN A 308 -17.93 29.23 13.13
C ASN A 308 -16.91 29.99 12.25
N VAL A 309 -16.24 29.29 11.33
CA VAL A 309 -15.39 29.82 10.26
C VAL A 309 -16.10 29.64 8.93
#